data_AF-A0A6J2JIX3-F1
#
_entry.id   AF-A0A6J2JIX3-F1
#
_cell.length_a   1.000
_cell.length_b   1.000
_cell.length_c   1.000
_cell.angle_alpha   90.00
_cell.angle_beta   90.00
_cell.angle_gamma   90.00
#
_symmetry.space_group_name_H-M   'P 1'
#
loop_
_entity.id
_entity.type
_entity.pdbx_description
1 polymer ?
#
loop_
_entity_poly.entity_id
_entity_poly.type
_entity_poly.pdbx_seq_one_letter_code
_entity_poly.pdbx_strand_id
1 'polypeptide(L)'
;MGCELTKMIKSEPHDLMNQPPPPSDPRCPLTTKQQYCMLASWKGIFRQIEKTGVLLFIKLFEENEDLLHLFEKFQELRTTEDLSQSEELAEHANKVMHTLDEGIKGLGDIDTFLAYIQHVGATHHQVPGFKAENFWKIEQPFLQAAKTTLGERYTANVENIYKLTIKFILENLVKGYEDSAGKEIGNNETT
;
A
#
# COMPACT_ATOMS: atom_id res chain seq x y z
N MET A 1 34.00 -30.28 -31.89
CA MET A 1 32.75 -30.47 -32.64
C MET A 1 31.63 -30.70 -31.64
N GLY A 2 30.52 -29.96 -31.77
CA GLY A 2 29.26 -30.22 -31.04
C GLY A 2 28.92 -29.21 -29.94
N CYS A 3 28.41 -28.03 -30.31
CA CYS A 3 27.77 -27.08 -29.39
C CYS A 3 26.39 -27.60 -28.95
N GLU A 4 26.21 -27.77 -27.65
CA GLU A 4 24.93 -28.03 -26.96
C GLU A 4 24.16 -26.73 -26.70
N LEU A 5 23.95 -25.90 -27.75
CA LEU A 5 23.33 -24.56 -27.59
C LEU A 5 22.02 -24.36 -28.36
N THR A 6 21.43 -25.43 -28.91
CA THR A 6 20.27 -25.29 -29.82
C THR A 6 18.99 -26.00 -29.34
N LYS A 7 18.90 -26.41 -28.07
CA LYS A 7 17.68 -27.06 -27.54
C LYS A 7 16.74 -26.18 -26.72
N MET A 8 17.03 -24.89 -26.60
CA MET A 8 16.08 -23.91 -26.08
C MET A 8 15.81 -22.91 -27.20
N ILE A 9 14.56 -22.45 -27.32
CA ILE A 9 14.01 -21.63 -28.42
C ILE A 9 13.44 -22.49 -29.56
N LYS A 10 12.30 -23.12 -29.29
CA LYS A 10 11.17 -23.24 -30.25
C LYS A 10 9.93 -23.71 -29.49
N SER A 11 9.39 -22.85 -28.64
CA SER A 11 7.96 -22.90 -28.30
C SER A 11 7.28 -21.82 -29.15
N GLU A 12 6.43 -22.24 -30.08
CA GLU A 12 5.69 -21.34 -30.96
C GLU A 12 4.74 -20.44 -30.14
N PRO A 13 4.46 -19.20 -30.58
CA PRO A 13 3.60 -18.26 -29.86
C PRO A 13 2.13 -18.71 -29.73
N HIS A 14 1.73 -19.79 -30.41
CA HIS A 14 0.39 -20.35 -30.33
C HIS A 14 0.16 -21.15 -29.03
N ASP A 15 1.22 -21.71 -28.43
CA ASP A 15 1.12 -22.53 -27.20
C ASP A 15 1.01 -21.71 -25.91
N LEU A 16 1.45 -20.44 -25.93
CA LEU A 16 1.37 -19.54 -24.77
C LEU A 16 -0.05 -19.08 -24.46
N MET A 17 -0.97 -19.14 -25.42
CA MET A 17 -2.37 -18.72 -25.24
C MET A 17 -3.24 -19.81 -24.57
N ASN A 18 -2.76 -21.05 -24.51
CA ASN A 18 -3.47 -22.19 -23.92
C ASN A 18 -2.92 -22.62 -22.55
N GLN A 19 -1.89 -21.95 -22.05
CA GLN A 19 -1.37 -22.24 -20.71
C GLN A 19 -2.27 -21.60 -19.64
N PRO A 20 -2.60 -22.33 -18.56
CA PRO A 20 -3.24 -21.72 -17.40
C PRO A 20 -2.39 -20.53 -16.95
N PRO A 21 -3.00 -19.42 -16.51
CA PRO A 21 -2.22 -18.31 -15.98
C PRO A 21 -1.30 -18.82 -14.88
N PRO A 22 -0.06 -18.31 -14.79
CA PRO A 22 0.87 -18.73 -13.76
C PRO A 22 0.20 -18.62 -12.39
N PRO A 23 0.36 -19.64 -11.52
CA PRO A 23 -0.26 -19.65 -10.22
C PRO A 23 0.19 -18.41 -9.42
N SER A 24 -0.75 -17.79 -8.72
CA SER A 24 -0.47 -16.66 -7.83
C SER A 24 0.54 -17.08 -6.76
N ASP A 25 1.50 -16.21 -6.45
CA ASP A 25 2.43 -16.42 -5.35
C ASP A 25 1.65 -16.71 -4.05
N PRO A 26 1.94 -17.81 -3.33
CA PRO A 26 1.16 -18.21 -2.15
C PRO A 26 1.22 -17.21 -1.00
N ARG A 27 2.19 -16.29 -1.00
CA ARG A 27 2.31 -15.21 -0.01
C ARG A 27 1.35 -14.06 -0.31
N CYS A 28 0.79 -13.99 -1.53
CA CYS A 28 -0.20 -12.99 -1.90
C CYS A 28 -1.62 -13.49 -1.56
N PRO A 29 -2.43 -12.73 -0.82
CA PRO A 29 -3.81 -13.12 -0.53
C PRO A 29 -4.76 -12.92 -1.73
N LEU A 30 -4.27 -12.34 -2.83
CA LEU A 30 -5.04 -12.04 -4.03
C LEU A 30 -4.72 -13.05 -5.12
N THR A 31 -5.77 -13.60 -5.72
CA THR A 31 -5.65 -14.32 -7.00
C THR A 31 -5.20 -13.38 -8.12
N THR A 32 -4.62 -13.93 -9.19
CA THR A 32 -4.23 -13.17 -10.39
C THR A 32 -5.36 -12.31 -10.96
N LYS A 33 -6.61 -12.83 -10.95
CA LYS A 33 -7.79 -12.08 -11.38
C LYS A 33 -8.11 -10.90 -10.46
N GLN A 34 -7.96 -11.07 -9.15
CA GLN A 34 -8.17 -9.99 -8.18
C GLN A 34 -7.08 -8.92 -8.30
N GLN A 35 -5.81 -9.31 -8.51
CA GLN A 35 -4.72 -8.35 -8.76
C GLN A 35 -4.99 -7.51 -10.02
N TYR A 36 -5.43 -8.14 -11.12
CA TYR A 36 -5.82 -7.40 -12.32
C TYR A 36 -6.97 -6.41 -12.05
N CYS A 37 -8.00 -6.84 -11.32
CA CYS A 37 -9.12 -5.99 -10.95
C CYS A 37 -8.70 -4.84 -10.03
N MET A 38 -7.78 -5.09 -9.10
CA MET A 38 -7.17 -4.08 -8.23
C MET A 38 -6.45 -3.03 -9.07
N LEU A 39 -5.55 -3.43 -9.97
CA LEU A 39 -4.82 -2.51 -10.86
C LEU A 39 -5.76 -1.72 -11.78
N ALA A 40 -6.79 -2.37 -12.34
CA ALA A 40 -7.73 -1.72 -13.24
C ALA A 40 -8.57 -0.65 -12.53
N SER A 41 -9.09 -0.95 -11.35
CA SER A 41 -9.87 0.00 -10.55
C SER A 41 -9.01 1.10 -9.94
N TRP A 42 -7.76 0.78 -9.54
CA TRP A 42 -6.80 1.74 -9.01
C TRP A 42 -6.49 2.89 -9.97
N LYS A 43 -6.52 2.67 -11.30
CA LYS A 43 -6.39 3.75 -12.29
C LYS A 43 -7.39 4.89 -12.07
N GLY A 44 -8.58 4.60 -11.56
CA GLY A 44 -9.58 5.63 -11.22
C GLY A 44 -9.17 6.48 -10.02
N ILE A 45 -8.51 5.86 -9.02
CA ILE A 45 -7.95 6.55 -7.87
C ILE A 45 -6.71 7.34 -8.25
N PHE A 46 -5.79 6.75 -9.02
CA PHE A 46 -4.55 7.39 -9.46
C PHE A 46 -4.78 8.72 -10.18
N ARG A 47 -5.85 8.82 -10.99
CA ARG A 47 -6.24 10.09 -11.65
C ARG A 47 -6.66 11.20 -10.69
N GLN A 48 -6.98 10.85 -9.45
CA GLN A 48 -7.42 11.75 -8.38
C GLN A 48 -6.61 11.46 -7.10
N ILE A 49 -5.33 11.10 -7.25
CA ILE A 49 -4.53 10.51 -6.17
C ILE A 49 -4.41 11.46 -4.98
N GLU A 50 -4.11 12.73 -5.25
CA GLU A 50 -4.00 13.77 -4.24
C GLU A 50 -5.32 13.97 -3.50
N LYS A 51 -6.41 14.22 -4.23
CA LYS A 51 -7.75 14.40 -3.65
C LYS A 51 -8.18 13.19 -2.81
N THR A 52 -7.86 11.98 -3.25
CA THR A 52 -8.18 10.76 -2.51
C THR A 52 -7.31 10.62 -1.26
N GLY A 53 -6.04 11.00 -1.33
CA GLY A 53 -5.13 11.01 -0.19
C GLY A 53 -5.55 12.02 0.88
N VAL A 54 -5.88 13.26 0.49
CA VAL A 54 -6.38 14.26 1.43
C VAL A 54 -7.68 13.78 2.09
N LEU A 55 -8.60 13.19 1.31
CA LEU A 55 -9.82 12.61 1.86
C LEU A 55 -9.55 11.46 2.84
N LEU A 56 -8.57 10.60 2.56
CA LEU A 56 -8.14 9.54 3.48
C LEU A 56 -7.72 10.15 4.83
N PHE A 57 -6.88 11.19 4.82
CA PHE A 57 -6.42 11.80 6.07
C PHE A 57 -7.51 12.58 6.82
N ILE A 58 -8.41 13.25 6.10
CA ILE A 58 -9.61 13.84 6.71
C ILE A 58 -10.39 12.75 7.46
N LYS A 59 -10.64 11.59 6.83
CA LYS A 59 -11.34 10.47 7.48
C LYS A 59 -10.54 9.87 8.65
N LEU A 60 -9.22 9.81 8.53
CA LEU A 60 -8.35 9.34 9.60
C LEU A 60 -8.50 10.20 10.85
N PHE A 61 -8.42 11.52 10.72
CA PHE A 61 -8.47 12.44 11.85
C PHE A 61 -9.89 12.67 12.39
N GLU A 62 -10.93 12.50 11.56
CA GLU A 62 -12.32 12.44 12.04
C GLU A 62 -12.54 11.28 13.02
N GLU A 63 -11.88 10.14 12.80
CA GLU A 63 -12.04 8.93 13.64
C GLU A 63 -10.94 8.76 14.71
N ASN A 64 -9.79 9.44 14.54
CA ASN A 64 -8.60 9.29 15.37
C ASN A 64 -7.89 10.65 15.53
N GLU A 65 -8.61 11.63 16.07
CA GLU A 65 -8.11 13.00 16.29
C GLU A 65 -6.79 13.01 17.07
N ASP A 66 -6.61 12.06 17.99
CA ASP A 66 -5.40 11.92 18.77
C ASP A 66 -4.16 11.77 17.89
N LEU A 67 -4.25 11.15 16.70
CA LEU A 67 -3.09 10.99 15.81
C LEU A 67 -2.51 12.30 15.27
N LEU A 68 -3.25 13.41 15.32
CA LEU A 68 -2.76 14.72 14.85
C LEU A 68 -1.48 15.16 15.55
N HIS A 69 -1.25 14.75 16.81
CA HIS A 69 -0.03 15.09 17.55
C HIS A 69 1.26 14.56 16.89
N LEU A 70 1.17 13.55 16.02
CA LEU A 70 2.30 12.99 15.29
C LEU A 70 2.73 13.89 14.10
N PHE A 71 1.94 14.91 13.76
CA PHE A 71 2.11 15.71 12.56
C PHE A 71 2.40 17.18 12.88
N GLU A 72 3.61 17.46 13.39
CA GLU A 72 4.00 18.78 13.93
C GLU A 72 3.63 19.99 13.06
N LYS A 73 3.69 19.84 11.73
CA LYS A 73 3.40 20.92 10.77
C LYS A 73 1.92 21.32 10.67
N PHE A 74 1.00 20.41 11.00
CA PHE A 74 -0.43 20.63 10.87
C PHE A 74 -1.24 20.05 12.05
N GLN A 75 -0.57 19.80 13.17
CA GLN A 75 -1.16 19.25 14.38
C GLN A 75 -2.22 20.16 15.03
N GLU A 76 -2.36 21.42 14.61
CA GLU A 76 -3.37 22.37 15.10
C GLU A 76 -4.63 22.43 14.24
N LEU A 77 -4.64 21.77 13.08
CA LEU A 77 -5.83 21.73 12.23
C LEU A 77 -6.90 20.85 12.90
N ARG A 78 -8.10 21.40 13.05
CA ARG A 78 -9.22 20.71 13.73
C ARG A 78 -10.44 20.53 12.84
N THR A 79 -10.58 21.35 11.80
CA THR A 79 -11.74 21.29 10.93
C THR A 79 -11.42 20.61 9.61
N THR A 80 -12.43 19.98 9.01
CA THR A 80 -12.33 19.39 7.67
C THR A 80 -11.91 20.42 6.62
N GLU A 81 -12.39 21.66 6.73
CA GLU A 81 -12.03 22.75 5.82
C GLU A 81 -10.52 23.03 5.91
N ASP A 82 -10.00 23.24 7.12
CA ASP A 82 -8.58 23.54 7.35
C ASP A 82 -7.68 22.40 6.85
N LEU A 83 -8.03 21.14 7.16
CA LEU A 83 -7.33 19.95 6.69
C LEU A 83 -7.32 19.90 5.15
N SER A 84 -8.44 20.21 4.50
CA SER A 84 -8.54 20.16 3.04
C SER A 84 -7.69 21.20 2.31
N GLN A 85 -7.37 22.32 2.98
CA GLN A 85 -6.59 23.43 2.42
C GLN A 85 -5.11 23.38 2.83
N SER A 86 -4.68 22.44 3.66
CA SER A 86 -3.29 22.33 4.10
C SER A 86 -2.40 21.74 3.02
N GLU A 87 -1.41 22.51 2.59
CA GLU A 87 -0.37 22.07 1.65
C GLU A 87 0.48 20.95 2.28
N GLU A 88 0.81 21.07 3.57
CA GLU A 88 1.61 20.08 4.28
C GLU A 88 0.89 18.73 4.40
N LEU A 89 -0.42 18.76 4.64
CA LEU A 89 -1.23 17.55 4.61
C LEU A 89 -1.26 16.95 3.21
N ALA A 90 -1.50 17.77 2.18
CA ALA A 90 -1.54 17.31 0.79
C ALA A 90 -0.22 16.66 0.35
N GLU A 91 0.93 17.24 0.73
CA GLU A 91 2.25 16.65 0.48
C GLU A 91 2.41 15.27 1.13
N HIS A 92 2.03 15.15 2.41
CA HIS A 92 2.13 13.89 3.13
C HIS A 92 1.16 12.83 2.57
N ALA A 93 -0.08 13.23 2.32
CA ALA A 93 -1.10 12.41 1.68
C ALA A 93 -0.63 11.87 0.33
N ASN A 94 -0.01 12.71 -0.50
CA ASN A 94 0.56 12.29 -1.78
C ASN A 94 1.66 11.23 -1.59
N LYS A 95 2.57 11.39 -0.62
CA LYS A 95 3.61 10.39 -0.32
C LYS A 95 3.01 9.03 0.08
N VAL A 96 2.00 9.05 0.94
CA VAL A 96 1.30 7.83 1.37
C VAL A 96 0.59 7.16 0.20
N MET A 97 -0.15 7.93 -0.60
CA MET A 97 -0.86 7.38 -1.75
C MET A 97 0.08 6.83 -2.83
N HIS A 98 1.24 7.44 -3.04
CA HIS A 98 2.27 6.88 -3.93
C HIS A 98 2.93 5.62 -3.36
N THR A 99 3.10 5.53 -2.04
CA THR A 99 3.52 4.27 -1.40
C THR A 99 2.52 3.15 -1.67
N LEU A 100 1.22 3.44 -1.51
CA LEU A 100 0.16 2.47 -1.81
C LEU A 100 0.16 2.10 -3.30
N ASP A 101 0.35 3.07 -4.20
CA ASP A 101 0.45 2.85 -5.65
C ASP A 101 1.59 1.89 -6.01
N GLU A 102 2.79 2.12 -5.47
CA GLU A 102 3.95 1.23 -5.69
C GLU A 102 3.72 -0.16 -5.08
N GLY A 103 3.13 -0.24 -3.87
CA GLY A 103 2.72 -1.51 -3.28
C GLY A 103 1.72 -2.27 -4.16
N ILE A 104 0.71 -1.59 -4.72
CA ILE A 104 -0.29 -2.20 -5.58
C ILE A 104 0.32 -2.69 -6.91
N LYS A 105 1.22 -1.91 -7.51
CA LYS A 105 1.98 -2.32 -8.71
C LYS A 105 2.89 -3.53 -8.44
N GLY A 106 3.45 -3.60 -7.23
CA GLY A 106 4.30 -4.69 -6.77
C GLY A 106 3.57 -6.02 -6.54
N LEU A 107 2.23 -6.08 -6.53
CA LEU A 107 1.50 -7.32 -6.24
C LEU A 107 1.78 -8.47 -7.24
N GLY A 108 2.30 -8.16 -8.43
CA GLY A 108 2.74 -9.17 -9.41
C GLY A 108 4.15 -9.72 -9.17
N ASP A 109 4.94 -9.07 -8.30
CA ASP A 109 6.28 -9.48 -7.86
C ASP A 109 6.37 -9.31 -6.34
N ILE A 110 6.03 -10.38 -5.62
CA ILE A 110 5.89 -10.33 -4.18
C ILE A 110 7.22 -10.05 -3.48
N ASP A 111 8.36 -10.42 -4.04
CA ASP A 111 9.64 -10.10 -3.41
C ASP A 111 9.91 -8.60 -3.44
N THR A 112 9.67 -7.95 -4.58
CA THR A 112 9.75 -6.48 -4.70
C THR A 112 8.74 -5.78 -3.79
N PHE A 113 7.49 -6.27 -3.74
CA PHE A 113 6.47 -5.74 -2.84
C PHE A 113 6.90 -5.78 -1.38
N LEU A 114 7.36 -6.94 -0.89
CA LEU A 114 7.75 -7.13 0.50
C LEU A 114 8.93 -6.25 0.87
N ALA A 115 9.96 -6.19 0.01
CA ALA A 115 11.14 -5.36 0.23
C ALA A 115 10.76 -3.88 0.36
N TYR A 116 9.90 -3.38 -0.53
CA TYR A 116 9.48 -1.98 -0.52
C TYR A 116 8.59 -1.65 0.68
N ILE A 117 7.50 -2.40 0.89
CA ILE A 117 6.54 -2.10 1.95
C ILE A 117 7.15 -2.27 3.34
N GLN A 118 7.98 -3.29 3.58
CA GLN A 118 8.64 -3.46 4.87
C GLN A 118 9.68 -2.36 5.12
N HIS A 119 10.38 -1.89 4.08
CA HIS A 119 11.27 -0.73 4.21
C HIS A 119 10.49 0.52 4.63
N VAL A 120 9.35 0.79 3.99
CA VAL A 120 8.49 1.92 4.39
C VAL A 120 7.96 1.76 5.81
N GLY A 121 7.60 0.53 6.22
CA GLY A 121 7.26 0.24 7.60
C GLY A 121 8.36 0.68 8.57
N ALA A 122 9.61 0.30 8.29
CA ALA A 122 10.77 0.65 9.11
C ALA A 122 11.03 2.16 9.21
N THR A 123 10.75 2.95 8.17
CA THR A 123 11.00 4.41 8.22
C THR A 123 10.10 5.13 9.24
N HIS A 124 8.99 4.53 9.67
CA HIS A 124 8.08 5.16 10.62
C HIS A 124 8.65 5.23 12.05
N HIS A 125 9.75 4.53 12.35
CA HIS A 125 10.51 4.75 13.59
C HIS A 125 11.10 6.16 13.71
N GLN A 126 11.27 6.84 12.58
CA GLN A 126 11.74 8.23 12.54
C GLN A 126 10.68 9.22 13.02
N VAL A 127 9.44 8.77 13.23
CA VAL A 127 8.33 9.58 13.72
C VAL A 127 8.21 9.40 15.25
N PRO A 128 8.57 10.41 16.06
CA PRO A 128 8.49 10.31 17.51
C PRO A 128 7.07 10.00 17.97
N GLY A 129 6.92 9.05 18.89
CA GLY A 129 5.62 8.66 19.44
C GLY A 129 4.75 7.77 18.53
N PHE A 130 5.21 7.47 17.31
CA PHE A 130 4.52 6.53 16.43
C PHE A 130 4.53 5.12 17.04
N LYS A 131 3.44 4.39 16.88
CA LYS A 131 3.29 3.00 17.31
C LYS A 131 2.75 2.14 16.17
N ALA A 132 3.10 0.85 16.16
CA ALA A 132 2.71 -0.07 15.09
C ALA A 132 1.18 -0.11 14.89
N GLU A 133 0.40 0.04 15.96
CA GLU A 133 -1.06 0.04 15.93
C GLU A 133 -1.66 1.20 15.12
N ASN A 134 -0.91 2.30 14.95
CA ASN A 134 -1.35 3.46 14.19
C ASN A 134 -1.53 3.11 12.69
N PHE A 135 -0.77 2.16 12.15
CA PHE A 135 -0.96 1.71 10.76
C PHE A 135 -2.37 1.18 10.53
N TRP A 136 -2.92 0.43 11.48
CA TRP A 136 -4.26 -0.15 11.36
C TRP A 136 -5.38 0.89 11.33
N LYS A 137 -5.12 2.12 11.81
CA LYS A 137 -6.06 3.23 11.72
C LYS A 137 -6.29 3.71 10.28
N ILE A 138 -5.44 3.32 9.34
CA ILE A 138 -5.58 3.67 7.91
C ILE A 138 -6.63 2.83 7.18
N GLU A 139 -6.94 1.61 7.65
CA GLU A 139 -7.77 0.66 6.89
C GLU A 139 -9.14 1.26 6.51
N GLN A 140 -9.93 1.70 7.50
CA GLN A 140 -11.27 2.23 7.25
C GLN A 140 -11.24 3.56 6.47
N PRO A 141 -10.42 4.56 6.85
CA PRO A 141 -10.28 5.79 6.07
C PRO A 141 -9.90 5.56 4.61
N PHE A 142 -8.99 4.63 4.33
CA PHE A 142 -8.61 4.26 2.97
C PHE A 142 -9.79 3.69 2.18
N LEU A 143 -10.53 2.75 2.77
CA LEU A 143 -11.70 2.14 2.11
C LEU A 143 -12.80 3.17 1.85
N GLN A 144 -13.07 4.06 2.80
CA GLN A 144 -14.05 5.15 2.64
C GLN A 144 -13.62 6.14 1.55
N ALA A 145 -12.34 6.53 1.51
CA ALA A 145 -11.81 7.43 0.49
C ALA A 145 -11.86 6.78 -0.90
N ALA A 146 -11.45 5.51 -1.02
CA ALA A 146 -11.53 4.75 -2.27
C ALA A 146 -12.98 4.61 -2.77
N LYS A 147 -13.93 4.31 -1.88
CA LYS A 147 -15.36 4.24 -2.19
C LYS A 147 -15.88 5.57 -2.73
N THR A 148 -15.53 6.67 -2.07
CA THR A 148 -15.94 8.01 -2.49
C THR A 148 -15.37 8.36 -3.86
N THR A 149 -14.09 8.10 -4.11
CA THR A 149 -13.43 8.41 -5.38
C THR A 149 -13.93 7.56 -6.54
N LEU A 150 -14.22 6.28 -6.30
CA LEU A 150 -14.66 5.35 -7.34
C LEU A 150 -16.17 5.40 -7.60
N GLY A 151 -16.97 5.86 -6.63
CA GLY A 151 -18.42 5.99 -6.74
C GLY A 151 -19.07 4.65 -7.10
N GLU A 152 -19.92 4.64 -8.13
CA GLU A 152 -20.61 3.44 -8.61
C GLU A 152 -19.66 2.31 -9.07
N ARG A 153 -18.41 2.63 -9.41
CA ARG A 153 -17.40 1.61 -9.76
C ARG A 153 -16.91 0.82 -8.54
N TYR A 154 -17.14 1.32 -7.32
CA TYR A 154 -16.80 0.64 -6.07
C TYR A 154 -17.87 -0.41 -5.72
N THR A 155 -17.95 -1.44 -6.56
CA THR A 155 -18.87 -2.57 -6.36
C THR A 155 -18.45 -3.44 -5.16
N ALA A 156 -19.35 -4.29 -4.66
CA ALA A 156 -19.03 -5.21 -3.56
C ALA A 156 -17.81 -6.11 -3.84
N ASN A 157 -17.60 -6.50 -5.10
CA ASN A 157 -16.41 -7.25 -5.50
C ASN A 157 -15.13 -6.40 -5.40
N VAL A 158 -15.18 -5.15 -5.83
CA VAL A 158 -14.06 -4.21 -5.72
C VAL A 158 -13.76 -3.92 -4.24
N GLU A 159 -14.78 -3.69 -3.43
CA GLU A 159 -14.63 -3.51 -1.98
C GLU A 159 -13.90 -4.69 -1.32
N ASN A 160 -14.31 -5.92 -1.62
CA ASN A 160 -13.66 -7.11 -1.07
C ASN A 160 -12.17 -7.19 -1.48
N ILE A 161 -11.86 -6.85 -2.73
CA ILE A 161 -10.48 -6.82 -3.22
C ILE A 161 -9.67 -5.75 -2.49
N TYR A 162 -10.22 -4.54 -2.32
CA TYR A 162 -9.55 -3.45 -1.61
C TYR A 162 -9.29 -3.81 -0.14
N LYS A 163 -10.23 -4.48 0.54
CA LYS A 163 -10.06 -4.97 1.91
C LYS A 163 -8.89 -5.94 2.03
N LEU A 164 -8.81 -6.93 1.12
CA LEU A 164 -7.70 -7.88 1.10
C LEU A 164 -6.37 -7.16 0.83
N THR A 165 -6.35 -6.26 -0.14
CA THR A 165 -5.14 -5.51 -0.53
C THR A 165 -4.63 -4.62 0.61
N ILE A 166 -5.49 -3.77 1.20
CA ILE A 166 -5.05 -2.84 2.23
C ILE A 166 -4.59 -3.60 3.48
N LYS A 167 -5.33 -4.64 3.88
CA LYS A 167 -4.91 -5.48 5.01
C LYS A 167 -3.52 -6.07 4.78
N PHE A 168 -3.27 -6.63 3.60
CA PHE A 168 -1.96 -7.19 3.25
C PHE A 168 -0.83 -6.16 3.29
N ILE A 169 -1.09 -4.93 2.83
CA ILE A 169 -0.13 -3.83 2.91
C ILE A 169 0.15 -3.47 4.37
N LEU A 170 -0.89 -3.27 5.18
CA LEU A 170 -0.75 -2.88 6.59
C LEU A 170 -0.01 -3.94 7.41
N GLU A 171 -0.32 -5.23 7.21
CA GLU A 171 0.40 -6.34 7.84
C GLU A 171 1.92 -6.27 7.56
N ASN A 172 2.30 -5.95 6.32
CA ASN A 172 3.71 -5.87 5.95
C ASN A 172 4.38 -4.55 6.37
N LEU A 173 3.64 -3.45 6.47
CA LEU A 173 4.14 -2.22 7.10
C LEU A 173 4.46 -2.45 8.58
N VAL A 174 3.52 -3.07 9.31
CA VAL A 174 3.70 -3.44 10.72
C VAL A 174 4.90 -4.35 10.88
N LYS A 175 5.00 -5.41 10.06
CA LYS A 175 6.15 -6.31 10.09
C LYS A 175 7.48 -5.58 9.86
N GLY A 176 7.54 -4.70 8.86
CA GLY A 176 8.75 -3.91 8.60
C GLY A 176 9.15 -3.00 9.77
N TYR A 177 8.15 -2.41 10.43
CA TYR A 177 8.33 -1.62 11.64
C TYR A 177 8.84 -2.49 12.80
N GLU A 178 8.21 -3.63 13.10
CA GLU A 178 8.61 -4.48 14.23
C GLU A 178 9.99 -5.14 14.02
N ASP A 179 10.26 -5.66 12.81
CA ASP A 179 11.51 -6.35 12.49
C ASP A 179 12.74 -5.41 12.53
N SER A 180 12.54 -4.11 12.30
CA SER A 180 13.61 -3.11 12.41
C SER A 180 13.88 -2.71 13.86
N ALA A 181 12.85 -2.64 14.71
CA ALA A 181 13.01 -2.38 16.15
C ALA A 181 13.86 -3.46 16.84
N GLY A 182 13.66 -4.74 16.49
CA GLY A 182 14.44 -5.85 17.01
C GLY A 182 15.93 -5.80 16.63
N LYS A 183 16.28 -5.15 15.51
CA LYS A 183 17.68 -4.99 15.06
C LYS A 183 18.41 -3.83 15.74
N GLU A 184 17.70 -2.77 16.13
CA GLU A 184 18.31 -1.66 16.86
C GLU A 184 18.63 -2.02 18.31
N ILE A 185 17.79 -2.83 18.97
CA ILE A 185 18.03 -3.29 20.35
C ILE A 185 19.26 -4.22 20.42
N GLY A 186 19.46 -5.09 19.43
CA GLY A 186 20.61 -6.02 19.38
C GLY A 186 21.98 -5.37 19.12
N ASN A 187 22.02 -4.15 18.60
CA ASN A 187 23.27 -3.42 18.35
C ASN A 187 23.70 -2.52 19.53
N ASN A 188 22.83 -2.32 20.52
CA ASN A 188 23.07 -1.42 21.65
C ASN A 188 23.59 -2.14 22.91
N GLU A 189 23.81 -3.46 22.87
CA GLU A 189 24.36 -4.25 23.99
C GLU A 189 25.88 -4.53 23.90
N THR A 190 26.62 -3.89 22.98
CA THR A 190 28.08 -4.13 22.82
C THR A 190 28.95 -2.89 22.85
N THR A 191 28.68 -1.89 23.68
CA THR A 191 29.65 -0.80 23.93
C THR A 191 29.68 -0.38 25.38
#